data_AF-A0AAE1FXC1-F1
#
_entry.id   AF-A0AAE1FXC1-F1
#
_cell.length_a   1.000
_cell.length_b   1.000
_cell.length_c   1.000
_cell.angle_alpha   90.00
_cell.angle_beta   90.00
_cell.angle_gamma   90.00
#
_symmetry.space_group_name_H-M   'P 1'
#
loop_
_entity.id
_entity.type
_entity.pdbx_description
1 polymer ?
#
loop_
_entity_poly.entity_id
_entity_poly.type
_entity_poly.pdbx_seq_one_letter_code
_entity_poly.pdbx_strand_id
1 'polypeptide(L)'
;MPTVGALTFIFIGVILFAMVLFVTCFKRQVGRIKERSRRDPHVPGSEAKKTLRREIERRLTRVAEVCYEARLVSGEGDNTAPTPPYFYRMKALDNMKYLEQELCRLEGVNRRGGHESIRAFLVNLTGPGGVLVGVEQRVIHELCDYYDHARFHPHRFTPGHFTPYHTLLVRVLHCGRVGDKCGGRSVGSGGGGGKAPSDHDSAIDEPDPLSLDDDSLVVTEAALTLLHRPTPALSSDHNFETPV
;
A
#
# COMPACT_ATOMS: atom_id res chain seq x y z
N MET A 1 -51.51 21.65 -62.58
CA MET A 1 -51.98 21.22 -61.24
C MET A 1 -51.62 19.76 -61.07
N PRO A 2 -50.90 19.35 -60.02
CA PRO A 2 -50.63 17.93 -59.80
C PRO A 2 -51.95 17.19 -59.65
N THR A 3 -52.13 16.11 -60.41
CA THR A 3 -53.32 15.27 -60.32
C THR A 3 -53.38 14.64 -58.94
N VAL A 4 -54.58 14.49 -58.39
CA VAL A 4 -54.79 13.95 -57.02
C VAL A 4 -54.06 12.61 -56.82
N GLY A 5 -53.94 11.80 -57.87
CA GLY A 5 -53.16 10.56 -57.85
C GLY A 5 -51.66 10.77 -57.65
N ALA A 6 -51.05 11.79 -58.24
CA ALA A 6 -49.63 12.08 -58.03
C ALA A 6 -49.35 12.49 -56.57
N LEU A 7 -50.28 13.23 -55.95
CA LEU A 7 -50.17 13.63 -54.55
C LEU A 7 -50.26 12.42 -53.62
N THR A 8 -51.18 11.48 -53.85
CA THR A 8 -51.32 10.28 -53.00
C THR A 8 -50.08 9.39 -53.05
N PHE A 9 -49.47 9.19 -54.22
CA PHE A 9 -48.22 8.40 -54.33
C PHE A 9 -47.05 9.03 -53.56
N ILE A 10 -46.94 10.36 -53.56
CA ILE A 10 -45.90 11.07 -52.80
C ILE A 10 -46.13 10.88 -51.30
N PHE A 11 -47.37 11.03 -50.81
CA PHE A 11 -47.67 10.81 -49.40
C PHE A 11 -47.40 9.37 -48.95
N ILE A 12 -47.80 8.37 -49.75
CA ILE A 12 -47.53 6.96 -49.45
C ILE A 12 -46.02 6.68 -49.43
N GLY A 13 -45.27 7.23 -50.38
CA GLY A 13 -43.80 7.10 -50.43
C GLY A 13 -43.11 7.70 -49.21
N VAL A 14 -43.55 8.88 -48.77
CA VAL A 14 -43.00 9.55 -47.56
C VAL A 14 -43.31 8.75 -46.30
N ILE A 15 -44.53 8.21 -46.17
CA ILE A 15 -44.92 7.39 -45.01
C ILE A 15 -44.12 6.08 -44.97
N LEU A 16 -43.96 5.40 -46.11
CA LEU A 16 -43.16 4.18 -46.19
C LEU A 16 -41.68 4.45 -45.89
N PHE A 17 -41.13 5.54 -46.42
CA PHE A 17 -39.75 5.94 -46.15
C PHE A 17 -39.54 6.27 -44.66
N ALA A 18 -40.47 7.00 -44.04
CA ALA A 18 -40.44 7.29 -42.61
C ALA A 18 -40.55 6.01 -41.76
N MET A 19 -41.38 5.05 -42.15
CA MET A 19 -41.54 3.77 -41.46
C MET A 19 -40.26 2.91 -41.54
N VAL A 20 -39.63 2.84 -42.71
CA VAL A 20 -38.36 2.13 -42.92
C VAL A 20 -37.24 2.79 -42.12
N LEU A 21 -37.16 4.13 -42.12
CA LEU A 21 -36.19 4.86 -41.30
C LEU A 21 -36.43 4.65 -39.81
N PHE A 22 -37.69 4.67 -39.36
CA PHE A 22 -38.03 4.42 -37.96
C PHE A 22 -37.56 3.04 -37.54
N VAL A 23 -37.92 1.97 -38.25
CA VAL A 23 -37.52 0.60 -37.91
C VAL A 23 -35.99 0.43 -37.96
N THR A 24 -35.34 0.97 -38.99
CA THR A 24 -33.89 0.80 -39.17
C THR A 24 -33.08 1.61 -38.15
N CYS A 25 -33.48 2.86 -37.89
CA CYS A 25 -32.84 3.74 -36.91
C CYS A 25 -33.07 3.22 -35.49
N PHE A 26 -34.29 2.80 -35.13
CA PHE A 26 -34.54 2.23 -33.81
C PHE A 26 -33.75 0.94 -33.58
N LYS A 27 -33.76 0.01 -34.54
CA LYS A 27 -33.00 -1.25 -34.43
C LYS A 27 -31.49 -1.01 -34.31
N ARG A 28 -30.95 -0.02 -35.02
CA ARG A 28 -29.52 0.37 -34.93
C ARG A 28 -29.18 1.18 -33.66
N GLN A 29 -30.09 2.01 -33.17
CA GLN A 29 -29.89 2.80 -31.96
C GLN A 29 -29.99 1.94 -30.69
N VAL A 30 -30.99 1.05 -30.61
CA VAL A 30 -31.15 0.12 -29.47
C VAL A 30 -29.97 -0.88 -29.40
N GLY A 31 -29.47 -1.36 -30.55
CA GLY A 31 -28.28 -2.21 -30.59
C GLY A 31 -27.05 -1.53 -29.99
N ARG A 32 -26.78 -0.28 -30.40
CA ARG A 32 -25.67 0.52 -29.86
C ARG A 32 -25.82 0.86 -28.37
N ILE A 33 -27.04 1.08 -27.88
CA ILE A 33 -27.28 1.33 -26.45
C ILE A 33 -27.00 0.06 -25.62
N LYS A 34 -27.41 -1.12 -26.12
CA LYS A 34 -27.14 -2.41 -25.47
C LYS A 34 -25.65 -2.76 -25.44
N GLU A 35 -24.91 -2.42 -26.49
CA GLU A 35 -23.46 -2.59 -26.54
C GLU A 35 -22.72 -1.57 -25.65
N ARG A 36 -23.20 -0.32 -25.57
CA ARG A 36 -22.60 0.73 -24.71
C ARG A 36 -22.91 0.51 -23.22
N SER A 37 -24.03 -0.14 -22.91
CA SER A 37 -24.41 -0.57 -21.55
C SER A 37 -23.57 -1.75 -21.02
N ARG A 38 -22.83 -2.46 -21.87
CA ARG A 38 -21.88 -3.52 -21.47
C ARG A 38 -20.54 -3.01 -20.96
N ARG A 39 -20.40 -1.71 -20.70
CA ARG A 39 -19.32 -1.19 -19.86
C ARG A 39 -19.68 -1.36 -18.38
N ASP A 40 -20.05 -2.58 -18.01
CA ASP A 40 -20.01 -2.97 -16.61
C ASP A 40 -18.56 -2.85 -16.11
N PRO A 41 -18.34 -2.57 -14.81
CA PRO A 41 -17.02 -2.58 -14.20
C PRO A 41 -16.29 -3.84 -14.64
N HIS A 42 -15.05 -3.71 -15.12
CA HIS A 42 -14.30 -4.78 -15.79
C HIS A 42 -14.20 -6.06 -14.93
N VAL A 43 -15.19 -6.95 -15.01
CA VAL A 43 -15.14 -8.27 -14.38
C VAL A 43 -14.25 -9.14 -15.27
N PRO A 44 -13.12 -9.65 -14.76
CA PRO A 44 -12.21 -10.48 -15.54
C PRO A 44 -12.94 -11.67 -16.15
N GLY A 45 -12.83 -11.85 -17.47
CA GLY A 45 -13.48 -12.95 -18.18
C GLY A 45 -14.98 -12.78 -18.45
N SER A 46 -15.54 -11.57 -18.30
CA SER A 46 -16.93 -11.24 -18.66
C SER A 46 -17.32 -11.70 -20.08
N GLU A 47 -16.45 -11.41 -21.06
CA GLU A 47 -16.68 -11.72 -22.47
C GLU A 47 -16.18 -13.12 -22.88
N ALA A 48 -15.69 -13.92 -21.91
CA ALA A 48 -15.16 -15.26 -22.16
C ALA A 48 -16.25 -16.34 -22.07
N LYS A 49 -16.05 -17.46 -22.78
CA LYS A 49 -16.89 -18.67 -22.62
C LYS A 49 -16.87 -19.13 -21.17
N LYS A 50 -17.99 -19.68 -20.66
CA LYS A 50 -18.17 -20.06 -19.23
C LYS A 50 -17.01 -20.88 -18.66
N THR A 51 -16.45 -21.81 -19.43
CA THR A 51 -15.30 -22.64 -19.03
C THR A 51 -14.02 -21.81 -18.85
N LEU A 52 -13.75 -20.91 -19.79
CA LEU A 52 -12.60 -20.01 -19.73
C LEU A 52 -12.76 -18.98 -18.61
N ARG A 53 -13.97 -18.45 -18.40
CA ARG A 53 -14.26 -17.56 -17.26
C ARG A 53 -13.97 -18.23 -15.92
N ARG A 54 -14.42 -19.46 -15.71
CA ARG A 54 -14.13 -20.23 -14.49
C ARG A 54 -12.63 -20.43 -14.28
N GLU A 55 -11.89 -20.71 -15.35
CA GLU A 55 -10.44 -20.88 -15.26
C GLU A 55 -9.72 -19.55 -14.96
N ILE A 56 -10.17 -18.44 -15.53
CA ILE A 56 -9.68 -17.09 -15.22
C ILE A 56 -9.92 -16.77 -13.74
N GLU A 57 -11.13 -16.96 -13.24
CA GLU A 57 -11.49 -16.74 -11.84
C GLU A 57 -10.63 -17.63 -10.92
N ARG A 58 -10.50 -18.93 -11.22
CA ARG A 58 -9.67 -19.86 -10.44
C ARG A 58 -8.21 -19.43 -10.38
N ARG A 59 -7.63 -18.98 -11.51
CA ARG A 59 -6.24 -18.49 -11.56
C ARG A 59 -6.08 -17.19 -10.80
N LEU A 60 -7.04 -16.27 -10.89
CA LEU A 60 -7.00 -15.02 -10.12
C LEU A 60 -7.08 -15.28 -8.62
N THR A 61 -7.91 -16.22 -8.17
CA THR A 61 -7.95 -16.65 -6.76
C THR A 61 -6.59 -17.20 -6.34
N ARG A 62 -5.95 -18.04 -7.15
CA ARG A 62 -4.60 -18.57 -6.86
C ARG A 62 -3.53 -17.48 -6.85
N VAL A 63 -3.62 -16.47 -7.72
CA VAL A 63 -2.69 -15.33 -7.71
C VAL A 63 -2.82 -14.52 -6.42
N ALA A 64 -4.02 -14.39 -5.87
CA ALA A 64 -4.22 -13.74 -4.57
C ALA A 64 -3.55 -14.49 -3.40
N GLU A 65 -3.29 -15.79 -3.54
CA GLU A 65 -2.55 -16.59 -2.56
C GLU A 65 -1.02 -16.45 -2.69
N VAL A 66 -0.52 -15.85 -3.77
CA VAL A 66 0.93 -15.65 -3.97
C VAL A 66 1.38 -14.47 -3.11
N CYS A 67 1.90 -14.77 -1.91
CA CYS A 67 2.44 -13.78 -0.98
C CYS A 67 3.92 -13.44 -1.22
N TYR A 68 4.57 -14.07 -2.20
CA TYR A 68 6.00 -13.85 -2.48
C TYR A 68 6.20 -12.67 -3.44
N GLU A 69 6.76 -11.57 -2.92
CA GLU A 69 7.19 -10.42 -3.72
C GLU A 69 8.71 -10.49 -3.92
N ALA A 70 9.20 -10.34 -5.15
CA ALA A 70 10.65 -10.32 -5.41
C ALA A 70 11.30 -9.04 -4.86
N ARG A 71 12.58 -9.12 -4.46
CA ARG A 71 13.38 -7.93 -4.12
C ARG A 71 13.67 -7.15 -5.40
N LEU A 72 13.37 -5.86 -5.42
CA LEU A 72 13.47 -5.05 -6.64
C LEU A 72 14.89 -4.54 -6.85
N VAL A 73 15.54 -4.06 -5.80
CA VAL A 73 16.93 -3.60 -5.81
C VAL A 73 17.81 -4.75 -5.35
N SER A 74 18.61 -5.31 -6.27
CA SER A 74 19.69 -6.20 -5.88
C SER A 74 20.74 -5.35 -5.17
N GLY A 75 20.99 -5.64 -3.90
CA GLY A 75 22.16 -5.10 -3.21
C GLY A 75 23.38 -5.55 -3.99
N GLU A 76 24.29 -4.62 -4.28
CA GLU A 76 25.55 -4.89 -5.00
C GLU A 76 25.41 -4.92 -6.54
N GLY A 77 24.74 -3.91 -7.10
CA GLY A 77 24.96 -3.51 -8.49
C GLY A 77 26.04 -2.44 -8.53
N ASP A 78 27.18 -2.76 -9.14
CA ASP A 78 28.31 -1.88 -9.45
C ASP A 78 27.86 -0.42 -9.66
N ASN A 79 28.34 0.50 -8.82
CA ASN A 79 27.97 1.94 -8.82
C ASN A 79 28.36 2.67 -10.13
N THR A 80 28.90 1.93 -11.10
CA THR A 80 29.31 2.38 -12.44
C THR A 80 28.14 2.47 -13.43
N ALA A 81 27.02 1.79 -13.18
CA ALA A 81 25.85 1.87 -14.05
C ALA A 81 24.95 3.08 -13.71
N PRO A 82 24.42 3.80 -14.71
CA PRO A 82 23.51 4.91 -14.46
C PRO A 82 22.25 4.42 -13.73
N THR A 83 21.90 5.12 -12.64
CA THR A 83 20.76 4.81 -11.79
C THR A 83 19.48 4.65 -12.62
N PRO A 84 18.77 3.52 -12.52
CA PRO A 84 17.53 3.31 -13.25
C PRO A 84 16.49 4.41 -12.96
N PRO A 85 15.64 4.80 -13.93
CA PRO A 85 14.64 5.86 -13.74
C PRO A 85 13.65 5.63 -12.59
N TYR A 86 13.49 4.39 -12.14
CA TYR A 86 12.58 3.97 -11.08
C TYR A 86 13.30 3.50 -9.81
N PHE A 87 14.59 3.78 -9.68
CA PHE A 87 15.40 3.29 -8.56
C PHE A 87 14.81 3.65 -7.18
N TYR A 88 14.45 4.91 -6.95
CA TYR A 88 13.88 5.34 -5.67
C TYR A 88 12.50 4.73 -5.39
N ARG A 89 11.72 4.44 -6.46
CA ARG A 89 10.46 3.73 -6.35
C ARG A 89 10.70 2.30 -5.87
N MET A 90 11.61 1.59 -6.52
CA MET A 90 12.00 0.22 -6.16
C MET A 90 12.55 0.16 -4.72
N LYS A 91 13.43 1.11 -4.37
CA LYS A 91 14.01 1.22 -3.03
C LYS A 91 12.95 1.49 -1.95
N ALA A 92 11.96 2.35 -2.22
CA ALA A 92 10.88 2.61 -1.27
C ALA A 92 10.01 1.36 -1.04
N LEU A 93 9.68 0.61 -2.09
CA LEU A 93 8.91 -0.63 -1.96
C LEU A 93 9.67 -1.70 -1.15
N ASP A 94 10.96 -1.89 -1.44
CA ASP A 94 11.81 -2.83 -0.69
C ASP A 94 11.96 -2.42 0.78
N ASN A 95 12.15 -1.11 1.06
CA ASN A 95 12.28 -0.59 2.42
C ASN A 95 10.99 -0.78 3.24
N MET A 96 9.82 -0.56 2.64
CA MET A 96 8.54 -0.78 3.32
C MET A 96 8.35 -2.25 3.68
N LYS A 97 8.70 -3.15 2.76
CA LYS A 97 8.64 -4.59 3.00
C LYS A 97 9.61 -5.00 4.10
N TYR A 98 10.80 -4.42 4.13
CA TYR A 98 11.76 -4.65 5.21
C TYR A 98 11.20 -4.18 6.57
N LEU A 99 10.60 -2.99 6.63
CA LEU A 99 9.94 -2.48 7.85
C LEU A 99 8.88 -3.46 8.36
N GLU A 100 8.00 -3.95 7.48
CA GLU A 100 6.97 -4.93 7.82
C GLU A 100 7.57 -6.23 8.39
N GLN A 101 8.63 -6.75 7.76
CA GLN A 101 9.33 -7.95 8.23
C GLN A 101 9.96 -7.74 9.61
N GLU A 102 10.57 -6.58 9.85
CA GLU A 102 11.16 -6.25 11.14
C GLU A 102 10.10 -6.12 12.25
N LEU A 103 8.96 -5.49 11.96
CA LEU A 103 7.86 -5.39 12.91
C LEU A 103 7.28 -6.77 13.24
N CYS A 104 7.16 -7.65 12.25
CA CYS A 104 6.69 -9.03 12.46
C CYS A 104 7.67 -9.92 13.24
N ARG A 105 8.92 -9.47 13.46
CA ARG A 105 9.90 -10.17 14.32
C ARG A 105 9.76 -9.81 15.79
N LEU A 106 9.07 -8.71 16.11
CA LEU A 106 8.85 -8.25 17.47
C LEU A 106 7.79 -9.10 18.17
N GLU A 107 7.90 -9.24 19.48
CA GLU A 107 6.94 -10.03 20.25
C GLU A 107 5.56 -9.34 20.27
N GLY A 108 4.49 -10.14 20.13
CA GLY A 108 3.11 -9.63 20.15
C GLY A 108 2.61 -9.03 18.82
N VAL A 109 3.41 -9.02 17.76
CA VAL A 109 3.00 -8.56 16.42
C VAL A 109 2.57 -9.74 15.55
N ASN A 110 1.31 -9.74 15.13
CA ASN A 110 0.82 -10.70 14.13
C ASN A 110 1.27 -10.29 12.72
N ARG A 111 1.48 -11.27 11.84
CA ARG A 111 1.70 -11.00 10.42
C ARG A 111 0.46 -10.32 9.82
N ARG A 112 0.68 -9.33 8.96
CA ARG A 112 -0.37 -8.65 8.22
C ARG A 112 -1.24 -9.65 7.46
N GLY A 113 -2.56 -9.49 7.56
CA GLY A 113 -3.49 -10.33 6.80
C GLY A 113 -3.37 -10.09 5.30
N GLY A 114 -3.61 -11.12 4.47
CA GLY A 114 -3.50 -10.99 3.00
C GLY A 114 -4.42 -9.94 2.37
N HIS A 115 -5.50 -9.58 3.05
CA HIS A 115 -6.45 -8.53 2.64
C HIS A 115 -6.26 -7.20 3.39
N GLU A 116 -5.29 -7.13 4.30
CA GLU A 116 -5.06 -5.95 5.13
C GLU A 116 -4.10 -4.97 4.44
N SER A 117 -4.51 -3.71 4.36
CA SER A 117 -3.64 -2.65 3.86
C SER A 117 -2.49 -2.40 4.84
N ILE A 118 -1.32 -2.01 4.32
CA ILE A 118 -0.17 -1.67 5.17
C ILE A 118 -0.50 -0.53 6.14
N ARG A 119 -1.35 0.41 5.73
CA ARG A 119 -1.85 1.50 6.58
C ARG A 119 -2.65 0.96 7.76
N ALA A 120 -3.62 0.07 7.50
CA ALA A 120 -4.42 -0.54 8.56
C ALA A 120 -3.52 -1.32 9.55
N PHE A 121 -2.58 -2.10 9.02
CA PHE A 121 -1.61 -2.85 9.82
C PHE A 121 -0.80 -1.93 10.76
N LEU A 122 -0.18 -0.88 10.23
CA LEU A 122 0.63 0.04 11.05
C LEU A 122 -0.20 0.83 12.06
N VAL A 123 -1.41 1.26 11.70
CA VAL A 123 -2.33 1.94 12.62
C VAL A 123 -2.76 1.01 13.75
N ASN A 124 -3.03 -0.26 13.47
CA ASN A 124 -3.36 -1.26 14.49
C ASN A 124 -2.22 -1.42 15.52
N LEU A 125 -0.96 -1.30 15.09
CA LEU A 125 0.21 -1.35 15.96
C LEU A 125 0.38 -0.09 16.85
N THR A 126 -0.31 1.01 16.57
CA THR A 126 -0.38 2.18 17.46
C THR A 126 -1.42 2.07 18.56
N GLY A 127 -2.25 1.02 18.53
CA GLY A 127 -3.26 0.79 19.55
C GLY A 127 -2.65 0.58 20.95
N PRO A 128 -3.48 0.63 22.00
CA PRO A 128 -3.04 0.37 23.37
C PRO A 128 -2.40 -1.02 23.48
N GLY A 129 -1.15 -1.08 23.95
CA GLY A 129 -0.37 -2.32 24.06
C GLY A 129 0.35 -2.75 22.77
N GLY A 130 0.29 -1.95 21.70
CA GLY A 130 1.04 -2.20 20.47
C GLY A 130 2.48 -1.67 20.50
N VAL A 131 3.34 -2.21 19.63
CA VAL A 131 4.76 -1.85 19.52
C VAL A 131 5.01 -0.41 19.05
N LEU A 132 4.01 0.25 18.43
CA LEU A 132 4.09 1.62 17.92
C LEU A 132 3.26 2.61 18.75
N VAL A 133 2.94 2.33 20.01
CA VAL A 133 2.10 3.19 20.87
C VAL A 133 2.64 4.64 21.00
N GLY A 134 3.95 4.83 20.90
CA GLY A 134 4.60 6.15 20.98
C GLY A 134 4.66 6.92 19.65
N VAL A 135 4.14 6.36 18.55
CA VAL A 135 4.15 6.98 17.22
C VAL A 135 2.81 7.65 16.97
N GLU A 136 2.84 8.93 16.64
CA GLU A 136 1.64 9.65 16.20
C GLU A 136 1.06 9.03 14.93
N GLN A 137 -0.26 8.83 14.89
CA GLN A 137 -0.95 8.29 13.71
C GLN A 137 -0.70 9.13 12.45
N ARG A 138 -0.53 10.45 12.59
CA ARG A 138 -0.19 11.36 11.48
C ARG A 138 1.08 10.92 10.75
N VAL A 139 2.12 10.52 11.49
CA VAL A 139 3.40 10.04 10.94
C VAL A 139 3.19 8.78 10.11
N ILE A 140 2.32 7.87 10.57
CA ILE A 140 2.01 6.63 9.85
C ILE A 140 1.21 6.92 8.58
N HIS A 141 0.21 7.80 8.65
CA HIS A 141 -0.55 8.21 7.48
C HIS A 141 0.35 8.85 6.43
N GLU A 142 1.21 9.78 6.83
CA GLU A 142 2.16 10.44 5.93
C GLU A 142 3.15 9.45 5.30
N LEU A 143 3.71 8.54 6.10
CA LEU A 143 4.57 7.46 5.60
C LEU A 143 3.85 6.59 4.57
N CYS A 144 2.60 6.23 4.83
CA CYS A 144 1.77 5.44 3.92
C CYS A 144 1.42 6.22 2.64
N ASP A 145 1.22 7.53 2.72
CA ASP A 145 0.93 8.37 1.55
C ASP A 145 2.14 8.43 0.61
N TYR A 146 3.35 8.55 1.15
CA TYR A 146 4.58 8.43 0.35
C TYR A 146 4.76 7.03 -0.26
N TYR A 147 4.39 5.98 0.47
CA TYR A 147 4.43 4.61 -0.04
C TYR A 147 3.39 4.38 -1.16
N ASP A 148 2.16 4.86 -0.98
CA ASP A 148 1.09 4.80 -1.99
C ASP A 148 1.49 5.61 -3.23
N HIS A 149 2.18 6.74 -3.04
CA HIS A 149 2.78 7.49 -4.14
C HIS A 149 3.79 6.61 -4.90
N ALA A 150 4.75 6.00 -4.19
CA ALA A 150 5.70 5.10 -4.82
C ALA A 150 5.02 3.91 -5.51
N ARG A 151 3.95 3.34 -4.95
CA ARG A 151 3.33 2.11 -5.49
C ARG A 151 2.39 2.35 -6.65
N PHE A 152 1.55 3.40 -6.57
CA PHE A 152 0.41 3.56 -7.47
C PHE A 152 0.41 4.86 -8.27
N HIS A 153 1.17 5.87 -7.88
CA HIS A 153 1.11 7.15 -8.58
C HIS A 153 1.75 7.07 -9.97
N PRO A 154 1.17 7.76 -10.96
CA PRO A 154 1.72 7.84 -12.32
C PRO A 154 2.96 8.74 -12.41
N HIS A 155 3.12 9.68 -11.47
CA HIS A 155 4.27 10.57 -11.43
C HIS A 155 5.54 9.86 -10.97
N ARG A 156 6.70 10.41 -11.36
CA ARG A 156 8.00 9.86 -11.00
C ARG A 156 8.26 10.08 -9.51
N PHE A 157 8.67 9.02 -8.82
CA PHE A 157 9.13 9.11 -7.43
C PHE A 157 10.60 9.52 -7.40
N THR A 158 10.84 10.78 -7.08
CA THR A 158 12.16 11.43 -7.09
C THR A 158 12.87 11.30 -5.74
N PRO A 159 14.18 11.58 -5.65
CA PRO A 159 14.89 11.63 -4.36
C PRO A 159 14.26 12.61 -3.37
N GLY A 160 13.64 13.70 -3.84
CA GLY A 160 12.95 14.68 -2.98
C GLY A 160 11.75 14.09 -2.23
N HIS A 161 11.10 13.05 -2.77
CA HIS A 161 10.06 12.29 -2.07
C HIS A 161 10.63 11.14 -1.24
N PHE A 162 11.77 10.57 -1.67
CA PHE A 162 12.41 9.46 -0.98
C PHE A 162 13.01 9.86 0.37
N THR A 163 13.69 11.02 0.46
CA THR A 163 14.31 11.48 1.71
C THR A 163 13.31 11.61 2.87
N PRO A 164 12.21 12.37 2.75
CA PRO A 164 11.23 12.48 3.85
C PRO A 164 10.58 11.13 4.17
N TYR A 165 10.25 10.34 3.14
CA TYR A 165 9.76 8.97 3.31
C TYR A 165 10.71 8.11 4.15
N HIS A 166 12.00 8.15 3.85
CA HIS A 166 13.01 7.35 4.53
C HIS A 166 13.19 7.79 5.99
N THR A 167 13.19 9.11 6.27
CA THR A 167 13.24 9.64 7.63
C THR A 167 12.06 9.14 8.48
N LEU A 168 10.84 9.20 7.94
CA LEU A 168 9.64 8.69 8.61
C LEU A 168 9.74 7.18 8.85
N LEU A 169 10.21 6.42 7.86
CA LEU A 169 10.38 4.97 7.96
C LEU A 169 11.37 4.57 9.07
N VAL A 170 12.52 5.23 9.13
CA VAL A 170 13.54 4.98 10.17
C VAL A 170 13.00 5.34 11.55
N ARG A 171 12.23 6.43 11.67
CA ARG A 171 11.57 6.82 12.92
C ARG A 171 10.60 5.73 13.39
N VAL A 172 9.74 5.23 12.51
CA VAL A 172 8.78 4.15 12.85
C VAL A 172 9.51 2.87 13.26
N LEU A 173 10.56 2.49 12.51
CA LEU A 173 11.37 1.30 12.84
C LEU A 173 12.06 1.45 14.21
N HIS A 174 12.61 2.62 14.50
CA HIS A 174 13.24 2.90 15.78
C HIS A 174 12.24 2.79 16.93
N CYS A 175 11.06 3.40 16.79
CA CYS A 175 9.99 3.29 17.78
C CYS A 175 9.55 1.85 18.02
N GLY A 176 9.40 1.03 16.96
CA GLY A 176 9.07 -0.38 17.10
C GLY A 176 10.11 -1.16 17.91
N ARG A 177 11.40 -0.95 17.62
CA ARG A 177 12.51 -1.60 18.35
C ARG A 177 12.65 -1.14 19.81
N VAL A 178 12.30 0.12 20.10
CA VAL A 178 12.29 0.65 21.47
C VAL A 178 11.08 0.13 22.24
N GLY A 179 9.91 0.04 21.60
CA GLY A 179 8.68 -0.50 22.19
C GLY A 179 8.84 -1.95 22.67
N ASP A 180 9.53 -2.79 21.90
CA ASP A 180 9.86 -4.18 22.24
C ASP A 180 10.67 -4.29 23.55
N LYS A 181 11.67 -3.40 23.75
CA LYS A 181 12.50 -3.38 24.97
C LYS A 181 11.72 -3.00 26.23
N CYS A 182 10.65 -2.21 26.09
CA CYS A 182 9.82 -1.79 27.23
C CYS A 182 8.69 -2.78 27.53
N GLY A 183 8.21 -3.54 26.54
CA GLY A 183 7.16 -4.54 26.69
C GLY A 183 7.54 -5.75 27.56
N GLY A 184 8.83 -6.03 27.72
CA GLY A 184 9.35 -7.15 28.52
C GLY A 184 9.34 -6.95 30.05
N ARG A 185 8.80 -5.84 30.57
CA ARG A 185 8.80 -5.51 32.01
C ARG A 185 7.38 -5.35 32.59
N SER A 186 6.55 -6.38 32.49
CA SER A 186 5.36 -6.57 33.33
C SER A 186 4.85 -7.98 33.02
N VAL A 187 4.97 -8.98 33.90
CA VAL A 187 4.05 -9.21 35.03
C VAL A 187 4.80 -9.90 36.17
N GLY A 188 4.90 -9.19 37.30
CA GLY A 188 5.24 -9.74 38.61
C GLY A 188 4.37 -9.03 39.65
N SER A 189 3.12 -9.51 39.78
CA SER A 189 2.14 -8.97 40.73
C SER A 189 2.57 -9.27 42.16
N GLY A 190 3.06 -8.25 42.88
CA GLY A 190 3.30 -8.25 44.33
C GLY A 190 2.61 -7.03 44.94
N GLY A 191 1.75 -7.26 45.93
CA GLY A 191 0.79 -6.28 46.45
C GLY A 191 1.26 -5.38 47.59
N GLY A 192 0.31 -4.57 48.06
CA GLY A 192 0.39 -3.66 49.22
C GLY A 192 0.78 -2.24 48.80
N GLY A 193 0.02 -1.17 49.00
CA GLY A 193 -0.93 -0.87 50.06
C GLY A 193 -0.37 0.30 50.88
N GLY A 194 -0.98 1.49 50.78
CA GLY A 194 -0.87 2.53 51.82
C GLY A 194 -0.53 3.96 51.40
N LYS A 195 -1.51 4.84 51.62
CA LYS A 195 -1.42 6.20 52.19
C LYS A 195 -0.66 7.32 51.44
N ALA A 196 -1.45 8.28 50.96
CA ALA A 196 -1.18 9.72 51.09
C ALA A 196 -1.17 10.11 52.60
N PRO A 197 -0.55 11.21 53.08
CA PRO A 197 -0.77 12.57 52.55
C PRO A 197 0.43 13.55 52.66
N SER A 198 0.13 14.81 52.32
CA SER A 198 0.62 16.08 52.89
C SER A 198 1.50 16.98 52.02
N ASP A 199 0.89 18.13 51.76
CA ASP A 199 1.39 19.43 51.35
C ASP A 199 2.78 19.79 51.89
N HIS A 200 3.64 20.29 51.01
CA HIS A 200 4.61 21.31 51.39
C HIS A 200 4.87 22.27 50.22
N ASP A 201 4.59 23.52 50.55
CA ASP A 201 4.92 24.77 49.87
C ASP A 201 6.44 24.92 49.71
N SER A 202 6.92 25.30 48.52
CA SER A 202 8.21 25.96 48.29
C SER A 202 8.26 26.57 46.88
N ALA A 203 8.27 27.90 46.91
CA ALA A 203 8.71 28.87 45.93
C ALA A 203 9.68 28.42 44.81
N ILE A 204 9.39 28.94 43.62
CA ILE A 204 10.25 29.66 42.66
C ILE A 204 11.71 29.17 42.56
N ASP A 205 12.02 28.57 41.41
CA ASP A 205 13.23 28.89 40.65
C ASP A 205 12.87 28.90 39.16
N GLU A 206 13.19 30.00 38.48
CA GLU A 206 13.16 30.08 37.01
C GLU A 206 14.25 29.16 36.44
N PRO A 207 13.94 28.33 35.43
CA PRO A 207 14.97 27.75 34.59
C PRO A 207 15.27 28.68 33.40
N ASP A 208 16.52 29.14 33.34
CA ASP A 208 17.15 29.76 32.18
C ASP A 208 16.87 28.99 30.87
N PRO A 209 16.81 29.67 29.71
CA PRO A 209 16.56 29.05 28.42
C PRO A 209 17.77 28.22 27.98
N LEU A 210 17.73 26.92 28.22
CA LEU A 210 18.66 25.98 27.60
C LEU A 210 18.42 25.96 26.10
N SER A 211 19.46 26.39 25.40
CA SER A 211 19.69 26.25 23.97
C SER A 211 19.32 24.85 23.48
N LEU A 212 18.35 24.80 22.57
CA LEU A 212 18.14 23.66 21.69
C LEU A 212 19.35 23.57 20.76
N ASP A 213 20.33 22.76 21.14
CA ASP A 213 21.37 22.28 20.23
C ASP A 213 20.71 21.31 19.25
N ASP A 214 20.20 21.90 18.18
CA ASP A 214 19.57 21.28 17.03
C ASP A 214 20.65 20.85 16.02
N ASP A 215 21.60 19.99 16.44
CA ASP A 215 22.71 19.58 15.57
C ASP A 215 23.32 18.23 16.00
N SER A 216 22.56 17.14 15.89
CA SER A 216 23.16 15.81 15.70
C SER A 216 22.16 14.79 15.13
N LEU A 217 21.53 15.14 14.01
CA LEU A 217 20.91 14.17 13.12
C LEU A 217 21.59 14.24 11.75
N VAL A 218 22.92 14.16 11.78
CA VAL A 218 23.72 13.86 10.60
C VAL A 218 23.35 12.45 10.17
N VAL A 219 22.41 12.37 9.24
CA VAL A 219 22.08 11.17 8.47
C VAL A 219 23.34 10.78 7.69
N THR A 220 24.21 10.01 8.34
CA THR A 220 25.39 9.45 7.69
C THR A 220 24.95 8.36 6.71
N GLU A 221 25.66 8.28 5.60
CA GLU A 221 25.50 7.25 4.56
C GLU A 221 25.50 5.80 5.14
N ALA A 222 26.12 5.62 6.31
CA ALA A 222 26.06 4.39 7.08
C ALA A 222 24.64 4.02 7.53
N ALA A 223 23.80 4.99 7.95
CA ALA A 223 22.39 4.75 8.26
C ALA A 223 21.57 4.37 7.01
N LEU A 224 21.98 4.87 5.83
CA LEU A 224 21.43 4.49 4.53
C LEU A 224 21.70 3.01 4.18
N THR A 225 22.72 2.43 4.81
CA THR A 225 23.21 1.06 4.59
C THR A 225 22.74 0.09 5.70
N LEU A 226 22.28 0.59 6.85
CA LEU A 226 21.94 -0.24 8.01
C LEU A 226 20.57 -0.94 7.94
N LEU A 227 19.72 -0.65 6.94
CA LEU A 227 18.58 -1.51 6.60
C LEU A 227 18.99 -2.79 5.82
N HIS A 228 20.27 -2.94 5.44
CA HIS A 228 20.73 -3.99 4.53
C HIS A 228 21.49 -5.16 5.17
N ARG A 229 21.53 -5.29 6.51
CA ARG A 229 22.22 -6.41 7.15
C ARG A 229 21.25 -7.55 7.52
N PRO A 230 21.22 -8.68 6.78
CA PRO A 230 20.65 -9.91 7.33
C PRO A 230 21.58 -10.43 8.44
N THR A 231 21.00 -10.81 9.57
CA THR A 231 21.66 -11.73 10.51
C THR A 231 21.96 -13.04 9.77
N PRO A 232 23.17 -13.61 9.87
CA PRO A 232 23.46 -14.89 9.25
C PRO A 232 22.61 -15.96 9.95
N ALA A 233 21.59 -16.46 9.26
CA ALA A 233 20.91 -17.68 9.66
C ALA A 233 21.91 -18.82 9.49
N LEU A 234 22.10 -19.59 10.56
CA LEU A 234 22.86 -20.83 10.56
C LEU A 234 22.38 -21.73 9.41
N SER A 235 23.33 -22.21 8.61
CA SER A 235 23.13 -23.20 7.56
C SER A 235 22.53 -24.49 8.12
N SER A 236 21.37 -24.92 7.62
CA SER A 236 21.01 -26.34 7.62
C SER A 236 20.87 -26.79 6.16
N ASP A 237 21.87 -27.55 5.71
CA ASP A 237 21.87 -28.25 4.44
C ASP A 237 20.67 -29.19 4.35
N HIS A 238 19.79 -28.98 3.36
CA HIS A 238 18.92 -30.04 2.86
C HIS A 238 19.02 -30.10 1.34
N ASN A 239 19.92 -30.99 0.92
CA ASN A 239 20.01 -31.56 -0.41
C ASN A 239 18.66 -32.21 -0.79
N PHE A 240 18.08 -31.83 -1.92
CA PHE A 240 17.07 -32.64 -2.61
C PHE A 240 17.62 -32.99 -4.00
N GLU A 241 18.19 -34.19 -4.11
CA GLU A 241 18.39 -34.86 -5.39
C GLU A 241 17.03 -35.32 -5.91
N THR A 242 16.70 -34.97 -7.16
CA THR A 242 15.58 -35.56 -7.91
C THR A 242 16.11 -36.66 -8.81
N PRO A 243 15.60 -37.90 -8.76
CA PRO A 243 15.91 -38.90 -9.76
C PRO A 243 15.06 -38.69 -11.04
N VAL A 244 15.68 -39.02 -12.16
CA VAL A 244 15.16 -39.02 -13.54
C VAL A 244 14.16 -40.15 -13.76
#